data_AF-A0A377DMD6-F1
#
_entry.id   AF-A0A377DMD6-F1
#
_cell.length_a   1.000
_cell.length_b   1.000
_cell.length_c   1.000
_cell.angle_alpha   90.00
_cell.angle_beta   90.00
_cell.angle_gamma   90.00
#
_symmetry.space_group_name_H-M   'P 1'
#
loop_
_entity.id
_entity.type
_entity.pdbx_description
1 polymer ?
#
loop_
_entity_poly.entity_id
_entity_poly.type
_entity_poly.pdbx_seq_one_letter_code
_entity_poly.pdbx_strand_id
1 'polypeptide(L)'
;MLCTNTMHKVADAIESRCTLPFLHIADATGRAITGAGMTRVALLGTRYTMEQDFYRGRLTEQFSINCLIPEADERAKINQIIFEELCLGQFTEASRAYYAQVIARLAEQGAQGVIFGCTEIGLLGARRAQCFCLCLIPRRSMPRMLSLLCCRS
;
A
#
# COMPACT_ATOMS: atom_id res chain seq x y z
N MET A 1 -14.30 4.11 -9.07
CA MET A 1 -13.15 3.74 -8.23
C MET A 1 -13.25 2.25 -7.90
N LEU A 2 -12.14 1.51 -7.97
CA LEU A 2 -12.08 0.09 -7.61
C LEU A 2 -11.47 -0.05 -6.21
N CYS A 3 -12.15 -0.75 -5.29
CA CYS A 3 -11.76 -0.81 -3.88
C CYS A 3 -10.86 -2.01 -3.52
N THR A 4 -9.91 -2.36 -4.38
CA THR A 4 -8.95 -3.46 -4.16
C THR A 4 -7.69 -3.20 -4.97
N ASN A 5 -6.51 -3.29 -4.33
CA ASN A 5 -5.24 -3.06 -5.02
C ASN A 5 -5.03 -4.09 -6.13
N THR A 6 -5.22 -5.38 -5.83
CA THR A 6 -4.96 -6.48 -6.78
C THR A 6 -5.76 -6.36 -8.09
N MET A 7 -7.05 -5.99 -8.04
CA MET A 7 -7.88 -5.95 -9.26
C MET A 7 -7.60 -4.75 -10.15
N HIS A 8 -6.74 -3.80 -9.74
CA HIS A 8 -6.25 -2.79 -10.68
C HIS A 8 -5.38 -3.39 -11.80
N LYS A 9 -4.98 -4.66 -11.68
CA LYS A 9 -4.45 -5.44 -12.80
C LYS A 9 -5.36 -5.42 -14.04
N VAL A 10 -6.67 -5.28 -13.87
CA VAL A 10 -7.64 -5.21 -14.98
C VAL A 10 -8.21 -3.79 -15.18
N ALA A 11 -7.53 -2.77 -14.64
CA ALA A 11 -7.99 -1.38 -14.76
C ALA A 11 -8.14 -0.96 -16.22
N ASP A 12 -7.17 -1.29 -17.08
CA ASP A 12 -7.21 -0.94 -18.52
C ASP A 12 -8.44 -1.52 -19.23
N ALA A 13 -8.88 -2.72 -18.85
CA ALA A 13 -10.08 -3.36 -19.40
C ALA A 13 -11.38 -2.65 -18.95
N ILE A 14 -11.36 -2.03 -17.75
CA ILE A 14 -12.48 -1.22 -17.24
C ILE A 14 -12.47 0.16 -17.91
N GLU A 15 -11.30 0.81 -17.98
CA GLU A 15 -11.11 2.14 -18.58
C GLU A 15 -11.48 2.15 -20.07
N SER A 16 -11.08 1.12 -20.82
CA SER A 16 -11.41 1.00 -22.24
C SER A 16 -12.90 0.79 -22.54
N ARG A 17 -13.70 0.37 -21.54
CA ARG A 17 -15.12 0.06 -21.71
C ARG A 17 -16.05 1.01 -20.96
N CYS A 18 -15.51 1.88 -20.12
CA CYS A 18 -16.28 2.80 -19.29
C CYS A 18 -15.87 4.24 -19.61
N THR A 19 -16.84 5.10 -19.93
CA THR A 19 -16.59 6.52 -20.26
C THR A 19 -16.45 7.42 -19.04
N LEU A 20 -16.70 6.88 -17.84
CA LEU A 20 -16.54 7.63 -16.60
C LEU A 20 -15.06 7.69 -16.18
N PRO A 21 -14.58 8.82 -15.63
CA PRO A 21 -13.23 8.92 -15.11
C PRO A 21 -12.92 7.81 -14.08
N PHE A 22 -11.94 6.96 -14.39
CA PHE A 22 -11.52 5.89 -13.49
C PHE A 22 -10.49 6.40 -12.50
N LEU A 23 -10.85 6.37 -11.22
CA LEU A 23 -9.92 6.71 -10.13
C LEU A 23 -9.08 5.48 -9.78
N HIS A 24 -7.85 5.43 -10.31
CA HIS A 24 -6.87 4.41 -9.99
C HIS A 24 -6.30 4.63 -8.59
N ILE A 25 -6.27 3.59 -7.75
CA ILE A 25 -5.82 3.71 -6.35
C ILE A 25 -4.35 4.14 -6.23
N ALA A 26 -3.49 3.66 -7.14
CA ALA A 26 -2.07 4.06 -7.19
C ALA A 26 -1.89 5.57 -7.45
N ASP A 27 -2.81 6.24 -8.13
CA ASP A 27 -2.68 7.68 -8.39
C ASP A 27 -2.90 8.51 -7.13
N ALA A 28 -3.85 8.09 -6.29
CA ALA A 28 -4.08 8.72 -5.01
C ALA A 28 -2.89 8.52 -4.07
N THR A 29 -2.32 7.31 -4.05
CA THR A 29 -1.10 6.99 -3.30
C THR A 29 0.11 7.79 -3.82
N GLY A 30 0.31 7.84 -5.14
CA GLY A 30 1.41 8.57 -5.78
C GLY A 30 1.37 10.06 -5.44
N ARG A 31 0.21 10.72 -5.58
CA ARG A 31 0.05 12.12 -5.17
C ARG A 31 0.38 12.37 -3.70
N ALA A 32 0.00 11.47 -2.81
CA ALA A 32 0.30 11.60 -1.38
C ALA A 32 1.82 11.50 -1.11
N ILE A 33 2.50 10.55 -1.76
CA ILE A 33 3.95 10.35 -1.64
C ILE A 33 4.72 11.54 -2.23
N THR A 34 4.32 12.01 -3.42
CA THR A 34 4.90 13.21 -4.03
C THR A 34 4.70 14.45 -3.15
N GLY A 35 3.51 14.62 -2.57
CA GLY A 35 3.23 15.71 -1.64
C GLY A 35 4.07 15.66 -0.35
N ALA A 36 4.60 14.49 0.00
CA ALA A 36 5.53 14.30 1.12
C ALA A 36 7.01 14.44 0.71
N GLY A 37 7.30 14.74 -0.57
CA GLY A 37 8.66 14.89 -1.08
C GLY A 37 9.46 13.59 -1.14
N MET A 38 8.79 12.44 -1.15
CA MET A 38 9.43 11.12 -1.20
C MET A 38 9.47 10.60 -2.63
N THR A 39 10.54 9.88 -2.96
CA THR A 39 10.74 9.24 -4.28
C THR A 39 11.09 7.77 -4.17
N ARG A 40 11.34 7.26 -2.95
CA ARG A 40 11.68 5.86 -2.69
C ARG A 40 10.91 5.33 -1.49
N VAL A 41 10.03 4.38 -1.71
CA VAL A 41 9.11 3.85 -0.68
C VAL A 41 9.05 2.32 -0.71
N ALA A 42 8.76 1.70 0.43
CA ALA A 42 8.46 0.28 0.53
C ALA A 42 7.01 0.00 0.13
N LEU A 43 6.75 -1.14 -0.53
CA LEU A 43 5.42 -1.62 -0.86
C LEU A 43 5.18 -2.99 -0.22
N LEU A 44 4.26 -3.05 0.73
CA LEU A 44 3.80 -4.30 1.35
C LEU A 44 2.35 -4.55 0.96
N GLY A 45 2.05 -5.72 0.42
CA GLY A 45 0.72 -6.09 -0.03
C GLY A 45 0.64 -7.58 -0.34
N THR A 46 -0.36 -7.98 -1.11
CA THR A 46 -0.37 -9.33 -1.68
C THR A 46 0.87 -9.53 -2.57
N ARG A 47 1.28 -10.79 -2.75
CA ARG A 47 2.37 -11.14 -3.66
C ARG A 47 2.17 -10.54 -5.05
N TYR A 48 0.94 -10.54 -5.55
CA TYR A 48 0.58 -9.96 -6.85
C TYR A 48 0.86 -8.46 -6.92
N THR A 49 0.47 -7.69 -5.90
CA THR A 49 0.69 -6.24 -5.83
C THR A 49 2.17 -5.89 -5.72
N MET A 50 2.97 -6.73 -5.03
CA MET A 50 4.41 -6.51 -4.89
C MET A 50 5.20 -6.92 -6.15
N GLU A 51 4.85 -8.04 -6.77
CA GLU A 51 5.65 -8.63 -7.85
C GLU A 51 5.27 -8.14 -9.26
N GLN A 52 4.03 -7.68 -9.48
CA GLN A 52 3.56 -7.28 -10.81
C GLN A 52 3.62 -5.77 -11.03
N ASP A 53 3.73 -5.39 -12.30
CA ASP A 53 3.99 -4.00 -12.70
C ASP A 53 2.76 -3.07 -12.58
N PHE A 54 1.53 -3.59 -12.55
CA PHE A 54 0.32 -2.75 -12.61
C PHE A 54 0.25 -1.67 -11.51
N TYR A 55 0.83 -1.93 -10.34
CA TYR A 55 0.89 -0.96 -9.23
C TYR A 55 2.20 -0.15 -9.24
N ARG A 56 3.33 -0.87 -9.29
CA ARG A 56 4.68 -0.30 -9.17
C ARG A 56 5.10 0.45 -10.43
N GLY A 57 4.80 -0.11 -11.59
CA GLY A 57 5.01 0.51 -12.90
C GLY A 57 4.26 1.82 -12.98
N ARG A 58 2.97 1.84 -12.62
CA ARG A 58 2.18 3.09 -12.60
C ARG A 58 2.76 4.17 -11.67
N LEU A 59 3.22 3.81 -10.47
CA LEU A 59 3.89 4.74 -9.56
C LEU A 59 5.22 5.26 -10.12
N THR A 60 5.96 4.39 -10.82
CA THR A 60 7.23 4.76 -11.46
C THR A 60 7.00 5.70 -12.63
N GLU A 61 6.10 5.33 -13.54
CA GLU A 61 5.82 6.06 -14.79
C GLU A 61 5.14 7.42 -14.54
N GLN A 62 4.15 7.47 -13.65
CA GLN A 62 3.34 8.68 -13.45
C GLN A 62 3.92 9.64 -12.39
N PHE A 63 4.71 9.12 -11.44
CA PHE A 63 5.16 9.91 -10.28
C PHE A 63 6.66 9.86 -10.03
N SER A 64 7.43 9.11 -10.84
CA SER A 64 8.87 8.88 -10.61
C SER A 64 9.17 8.31 -9.21
N ILE A 65 8.26 7.48 -8.68
CA ILE A 65 8.40 6.84 -7.36
C ILE A 65 8.94 5.42 -7.53
N ASN A 66 10.11 5.15 -6.95
CA ASN A 66 10.68 3.81 -6.87
C ASN A 66 10.08 3.02 -5.70
N CYS A 67 9.56 1.82 -5.99
CA CYS A 67 9.00 0.93 -4.99
C CYS A 67 9.97 -0.21 -4.64
N LEU A 68 10.44 -0.22 -3.40
CA LEU A 68 11.14 -1.34 -2.78
C LEU A 68 10.13 -2.41 -2.34
N ILE A 69 10.48 -3.67 -2.56
CA ILE A 69 9.67 -4.81 -2.14
C ILE A 69 10.54 -5.76 -1.30
N PRO A 70 9.94 -6.54 -0.38
CA PRO A 70 10.68 -7.55 0.39
C PRO A 70 11.29 -8.63 -0.50
N GLU A 71 12.19 -9.43 0.07
CA GLU A 71 12.78 -10.60 -0.58
C GLU A 71 11.74 -11.71 -0.82
N ALA A 72 12.06 -12.69 -1.67
CA ALA A 72 11.09 -13.71 -2.09
C ALA A 72 10.41 -14.46 -0.93
N ASP A 73 11.19 -14.89 0.06
CA ASP A 73 10.69 -15.59 1.24
C ASP A 73 9.81 -14.68 2.11
N GLU A 74 10.20 -13.40 2.21
CA GLU A 74 9.44 -12.40 2.95
C GLU A 74 8.10 -12.10 2.28
N ARG A 75 8.07 -11.99 0.95
CA ARG A 75 6.84 -11.83 0.18
C ARG A 75 5.91 -13.03 0.32
N ALA A 76 6.46 -14.25 0.31
CA ALA A 76 5.68 -15.46 0.50
C ALA A 76 5.02 -15.47 1.89
N LYS A 77 5.79 -15.15 2.95
CA LYS A 77 5.26 -15.10 4.32
C LYS A 77 4.25 -13.97 4.53
N ILE A 78 4.50 -12.77 4.00
CA ILE A 78 3.55 -11.66 4.02
C ILE A 78 2.23 -12.07 3.36
N ASN A 79 2.30 -12.69 2.17
CA ASN A 79 1.12 -13.14 1.46
C ASN A 79 0.36 -14.24 2.23
N GLN A 80 1.09 -15.18 2.85
CA GLN A 80 0.50 -16.19 3.73
C GLN A 80 -0.27 -15.53 4.88
N ILE A 81 0.36 -14.60 5.60
CA ILE A 81 -0.28 -13.89 6.72
C ILE A 81 -1.55 -13.17 6.26
N ILE A 82 -1.53 -12.50 5.10
CA ILE A 82 -2.70 -11.80 4.56
C ILE A 82 -3.90 -12.76 4.42
N PHE A 83 -3.71 -13.91 3.77
CA PHE A 83 -4.81 -14.82 3.47
C PHE A 83 -5.20 -15.75 4.63
N GLU A 84 -4.22 -16.23 5.40
CA GLU A 84 -4.44 -17.22 6.46
C GLU A 84 -4.73 -16.60 7.82
N GLU A 85 -4.37 -15.33 8.04
CA GLU A 85 -4.66 -14.63 9.30
C GLU A 85 -5.56 -13.41 9.07
N LEU A 86 -5.11 -12.43 8.29
CA LEU A 86 -5.74 -11.11 8.27
C LEU A 86 -7.13 -11.11 7.63
N CYS A 87 -7.29 -11.80 6.50
CA CYS A 87 -8.59 -12.00 5.86
C CYS A 87 -9.56 -12.82 6.72
N LEU A 88 -9.05 -13.59 7.70
CA LEU A 88 -9.85 -14.33 8.67
C LEU A 88 -10.08 -13.54 9.98
N GLY A 89 -9.63 -12.28 10.04
CA GLY A 89 -9.77 -11.41 11.21
C GLY A 89 -8.82 -11.76 12.37
N GLN A 90 -7.77 -12.54 12.11
CA GLN A 90 -6.78 -12.92 13.11
C GLN A 90 -5.59 -11.96 13.05
N PHE A 91 -5.27 -11.30 14.17
CA PHE A 91 -4.18 -10.33 14.27
C PHE A 91 -3.23 -10.76 15.38
N THR A 92 -2.21 -11.53 15.00
CA THR A 92 -1.24 -12.08 15.96
C THR A 92 -0.07 -11.13 16.20
N GLU A 93 0.49 -11.16 17.41
CA GLU A 93 1.69 -10.37 17.72
C GLU A 93 2.92 -10.87 16.95
N ALA A 94 2.99 -12.18 16.68
CA ALA A 94 4.04 -12.77 15.83
C ALA A 94 4.03 -12.17 14.42
N SER A 95 2.86 -12.10 13.78
CA SER A 95 2.70 -11.46 12.48
C SER A 95 3.00 -9.96 12.54
N ARG A 96 2.57 -9.25 13.59
CA ARG A 96 2.93 -7.84 13.80
C ARG A 96 4.44 -7.62 13.87
N ALA A 97 5.13 -8.42 14.69
CA ALA A 97 6.57 -8.36 14.85
C ALA A 97 7.29 -8.65 13.52
N TYR A 98 6.80 -9.64 12.77
CA TYR A 98 7.33 -9.98 11.46
C TYR A 98 7.23 -8.82 10.47
N TYR A 99 6.06 -8.18 10.35
CA TYR A 99 5.89 -7.00 9.50
C TYR A 99 6.81 -5.85 9.92
N ALA A 100 6.96 -5.60 11.23
CA ALA A 100 7.85 -4.56 11.74
C ALA A 100 9.32 -4.81 11.37
N GLN A 101 9.78 -6.07 11.43
CA GLN A 101 11.13 -6.46 11.03
C GLN A 101 11.38 -6.23 9.53
N VAL A 102 10.42 -6.62 8.68
CA VAL A 102 10.52 -6.39 7.23
C VAL A 102 10.55 -4.88 6.92
N ILE A 103 9.70 -4.09 7.57
CA ILE A 103 9.69 -2.62 7.40
C ILE A 103 11.04 -2.02 7.80
N ALA A 104 11.62 -2.45 8.93
CA ALA A 104 12.91 -1.96 9.40
C ALA A 104 14.03 -2.27 8.39
N ARG A 105 14.06 -3.49 7.84
CA ARG A 105 15.00 -3.87 6.77
C ARG A 105 14.86 -3.02 5.52
N LEU A 106 13.62 -2.75 5.09
CA LEU A 106 13.39 -1.91 3.92
C LEU A 106 13.78 -0.44 4.20
N ALA A 107 13.62 0.04 5.43
CA ALA A 107 14.11 1.35 5.85
C ALA A 107 15.64 1.42 5.79
N GLU A 108 16.36 0.38 6.22
CA GLU A 108 17.82 0.26 6.07
C GLU A 108 18.26 0.27 4.60
N GLN A 109 17.42 -0.20 3.68
CA GLN A 109 17.63 -0.13 2.22
C GLN A 109 17.22 1.23 1.59
N GLY A 110 16.88 2.22 2.43
CA GLY A 110 16.58 3.58 2.03
C GLY A 110 15.11 3.85 1.68
N ALA A 111 14.17 3.02 2.14
CA ALA A 111 12.75 3.36 2.07
C ALA A 111 12.46 4.58 2.96
N GLN A 112 11.86 5.62 2.38
CA GLN A 112 11.49 6.87 3.08
C GLN A 112 10.10 6.78 3.73
N GLY A 113 9.33 5.77 3.34
CA GLY A 113 7.99 5.47 3.84
C GLY A 113 7.54 4.09 3.39
N VAL A 114 6.41 3.63 3.92
CA VAL A 114 5.82 2.33 3.55
C VAL A 114 4.38 2.49 3.10
N ILE A 115 4.05 1.89 1.96
CA ILE A 115 2.72 1.71 1.40
C ILE A 115 2.14 0.39 1.93
N PHE A 116 0.97 0.46 2.56
CA PHE A 116 0.17 -0.71 2.87
C PHE A 116 -0.86 -0.97 1.75
N GLY A 117 -0.49 -1.84 0.83
CA GLY A 117 -1.29 -2.28 -0.31
C GLY A 117 -2.40 -3.29 0.01
N CYS A 118 -2.84 -3.38 1.27
CA CYS A 118 -4.01 -4.15 1.69
C CYS A 118 -4.62 -3.48 2.94
N THR A 119 -5.94 -3.43 3.04
CA THR A 119 -6.62 -2.70 4.13
C THR A 119 -6.34 -3.31 5.50
N GLU A 120 -6.12 -4.62 5.52
CA GLU A 120 -5.95 -5.45 6.69
C GLU A 120 -4.54 -5.33 7.29
N ILE A 121 -3.54 -4.97 6.48
CA ILE A 121 -2.17 -4.68 6.97
C ILE A 121 -2.21 -3.45 7.90
N GLY A 122 -3.04 -2.45 7.58
CA GLY A 122 -3.24 -1.28 8.43
C GLY A 122 -3.88 -1.61 9.78
N LEU A 123 -4.65 -2.71 9.87
CA LEU A 123 -5.27 -3.19 11.11
C LEU A 123 -4.29 -3.95 12.01
N LEU A 124 -3.23 -4.53 11.43
CA LEU A 124 -2.14 -5.18 12.16
C LEU A 124 -1.35 -4.18 13.04
N GLY A 125 -1.56 -2.86 12.90
CA GLY A 125 -1.13 -1.85 13.86
C GLY A 125 0.39 -1.70 14.03
N ALA A 126 1.17 -1.86 12.96
CA ALA A 126 2.56 -1.41 12.94
C ALA A 126 2.61 0.11 13.21
N ARG A 127 3.48 0.56 14.11
CA ARG A 127 3.48 1.93 14.68
C ARG A 127 3.36 3.02 13.58
N ARG A 128 2.43 3.95 13.82
CA ARG A 128 1.98 5.05 12.92
C ARG A 128 3.03 6.08 12.46
N ALA A 129 4.32 5.90 12.77
CA ALA A 129 5.28 7.01 12.71
C ALA A 129 5.71 7.45 11.30
N GLN A 130 5.50 6.64 10.25
CA GLN A 130 5.94 6.97 8.87
C GLN A 130 5.19 6.16 7.78
N CYS A 131 3.93 5.78 8.07
CA CYS A 131 3.17 4.92 7.18
C CYS A 131 2.14 5.70 6.36
N PHE A 132 2.25 5.63 5.03
CA PHE A 132 1.19 6.05 4.13
C PHE A 132 0.17 4.92 3.98
N CYS A 133 -0.72 4.85 4.96
CA CYS A 133 -1.90 4.00 4.86
C CYS A 133 -2.98 4.78 4.11
N LEU A 134 -3.01 4.68 2.78
CA LEU A 134 -4.17 5.18 2.02
C LEU A 134 -5.25 4.09 1.96
N CYS A 135 -5.89 3.87 3.11
CA CYS A 135 -7.08 3.05 3.21
C CYS A 135 -8.29 3.99 3.17
N LEU A 136 -8.90 4.18 2.00
CA LEU A 136 -10.21 4.83 1.90
C LEU A 136 -11.28 3.83 2.37
N ILE A 137 -11.41 3.66 3.69
CA ILE A 137 -12.56 2.99 4.29
C ILE A 137 -13.76 3.93 4.08
N PRO A 138 -14.86 3.49 3.45
CA PRO A 138 -16.07 4.30 3.34
C PRO A 138 -16.75 4.32 4.72
N ARG A 139 -16.28 5.18 5.63
CA ARG A 139 -17.06 5.55 6.82
C ARG A 139 -17.94 6.76 6.50
N ARG A 140 -19.20 6.62 6.90
CA ARG A 140 -20.44 7.33 6.54
C ARG A 140 -20.51 8.86 6.75
N SER A 141 -19.41 9.59 6.76
CA SER A 141 -19.43 11.05 6.95
C SER A 141 -18.17 11.71 6.39
N MET A 142 -18.18 12.05 5.09
CA MET A 142 -17.25 13.01 4.49
C MET A 142 -17.79 14.42 4.74
N PRO A 143 -16.99 15.28 5.39
CA PRO A 143 -16.18 16.19 4.58
C PRO A 143 -14.82 16.47 5.25
N ARG A 144 -13.74 15.89 4.70
CA ARG A 144 -12.33 16.37 4.76
C ARG A 144 -11.41 15.33 4.12
N MET A 145 -11.34 15.42 2.80
CA MET A 145 -10.13 15.11 2.05
C MET A 145 -9.01 15.99 2.63
N LEU A 146 -7.79 15.46 2.84
CA LEU A 146 -6.65 16.08 3.55
C LEU A 146 -6.70 16.07 5.09
N SER A 147 -6.20 15.00 5.71
CA SER A 147 -5.29 15.08 6.90
C SER A 147 -4.87 13.68 7.34
N LEU A 148 -3.90 13.10 6.62
CA LEU A 148 -3.03 12.03 7.15
C LEU A 148 -1.58 12.37 6.78
N LEU A 149 -1.20 13.65 6.94
CA LEU A 149 0.15 14.01 7.34
C LEU A 149 0.24 13.70 8.85
N CYS A 150 0.68 12.51 9.21
CA CYS A 150 1.07 12.24 10.60
C CYS A 150 2.50 12.78 10.80
N CYS A 151 2.63 14.08 11.03
CA CYS A 151 3.88 14.70 11.50
C CYS A 151 3.56 15.86 12.45
N ARG A 152 4.33 15.92 13.56
CA ARG A 152 4.37 16.91 14.67
C ARG A 152 3.45 16.54 15.84
N SER A 153 3.93 16.20 17.04
CA SER A 153 5.23 16.43 17.71
C SER A 153 5.60 15.24 18.60
#